data_AF-A0A965UBN0-F1
#
_entry.id   AF-A0A965UBN0-F1
#
_cell.length_a   1.000
_cell.length_b   1.000
_cell.length_c   1.000
_cell.angle_alpha   90.00
_cell.angle_beta   90.00
_cell.angle_gamma   90.00
#
_symmetry.space_group_name_H-M   'P 1'
#
loop_
_entity.id
_entity.type
_entity.pdbx_description
1 polymer ?
#
loop_
_entity_poly.entity_id
_entity_poly.type
_entity_poly.pdbx_seq_one_letter_code
_entity_poly.pdbx_strand_id
1 'polypeptide(L)' 'MNSTIKLIIYAISTFLVFLLLTWILRLMAGKLPIENGILGVFKNSDLLLGLVVAVAVTFSHIQKRKLK' A
#
# COMPACT_ATOMS: atom_id res chain seq x y z
N MET A 1 -19.01 -1.91 -15.04
CA MET A 1 -17.89 -1.11 -14.50
C MET A 1 -16.66 -1.37 -15.35
N ASN A 2 -16.02 -0.32 -15.88
CA ASN A 2 -14.90 -0.43 -16.81
C ASN A 2 -13.70 -1.17 -16.18
N SER A 3 -12.97 -1.98 -16.95
CA SER A 3 -11.88 -2.84 -16.45
C SER A 3 -10.79 -2.03 -15.75
N THR A 4 -10.48 -0.84 -16.29
CA THR A 4 -9.52 0.12 -15.73
C THR A 4 -9.94 0.61 -14.35
N ILE A 5 -11.23 0.88 -14.12
CA ILE A 5 -11.74 1.37 -12.83
C ILE A 5 -11.59 0.27 -11.76
N LYS A 6 -11.88 -0.99 -12.10
CA LYS A 6 -11.66 -2.12 -11.18
C LYS A 6 -10.19 -2.24 -10.78
N LEU A 7 -9.29 -1.98 -11.72
CA LEU A 7 -7.86 -2.06 -11.49
C LEU A 7 -7.35 -0.96 -10.56
N ILE A 8 -7.81 0.28 -10.78
CA ILE A 8 -7.47 1.43 -9.95
C ILE A 8 -7.99 1.22 -8.52
N ILE A 9 -9.24 0.77 -8.37
CA ILE A 9 -9.81 0.46 -7.05
C ILE A 9 -8.98 -0.61 -6.35
N TYR A 10 -8.58 -1.67 -7.06
CA TYR A 10 -7.74 -2.71 -6.47
C TYR A 10 -6.40 -2.17 -5.98
N ALA A 11 -5.70 -1.37 -6.80
CA ALA A 11 -4.43 -0.76 -6.42
C ALA A 11 -4.57 0.17 -5.20
N ILE A 12 -5.63 0.99 -5.16
CA ILE A 12 -5.93 1.88 -4.02
C ILE A 12 -6.24 1.06 -2.76
N SER A 13 -7.05 0.00 -2.87
CA SER A 13 -7.35 -0.87 -1.74
C SER A 13 -6.11 -1.56 -1.21
N THR A 14 -5.23 -2.08 -2.06
CA THR A 14 -3.96 -2.69 -1.64
C THR A 14 -3.06 -1.68 -0.92
N PHE A 15 -2.97 -0.45 -1.44
CA PHE A 15 -2.20 0.62 -0.80
C PHE A 15 -2.76 0.99 0.59
N LEU A 16 -4.08 1.10 0.72
CA LEU A 16 -4.73 1.35 2.01
C LEU A 16 -4.47 0.24 3.04
N VAL A 17 -4.53 -1.02 2.62
CA VAL A 17 -4.21 -2.17 3.49
C VAL A 17 -2.75 -2.10 3.95
N PHE A 18 -1.82 -1.75 3.06
CA PHE A 18 -0.43 -1.57 3.42
C PHE A 18 -0.22 -0.46 4.47
N LEU A 19 -0.88 0.69 4.30
CA LEU A 19 -0.82 1.80 5.27
C LEU A 19 -1.38 1.38 6.63
N LEU A 20 -2.53 0.71 6.64
CA LEU A 20 -3.15 0.19 7.88
C LEU A 20 -2.24 -0.78 8.61
N LEU A 21 -1.68 -1.76 7.90
CA LEU A 21 -0.75 -2.74 8.48
C LEU A 21 0.49 -2.04 9.06
N THR A 22 1.08 -1.12 8.31
CA THR A 22 2.27 -0.37 8.75
C THR A 22 1.95 0.48 9.97
N TRP A 23 0.77 1.10 10.03
CA TRP A 23 0.34 1.87 11.18
C TRP A 23 0.19 0.99 12.43
N ILE A 24 -0.51 -0.14 12.31
CA ILE A 24 -0.69 -1.11 13.40
C ILE A 24 0.67 -1.61 13.89
N LEU A 25 1.57 -2.00 12.97
CA LEU A 25 2.89 -2.50 13.32
C LEU A 25 3.71 -1.46 14.10
N ARG A 26 3.61 -0.19 13.71
CA ARG A 26 4.31 0.93 14.37
C ARG A 26 3.70 1.31 15.71
N LEU A 27 2.38 1.26 15.83
CA LEU A 27 1.67 1.40 17.10
C LEU A 27 2.15 0.31 18.08
N MET A 28 2.15 -0.96 17.66
CA MET A 28 2.62 -2.07 18.48
C MET A 28 4.10 -1.98 18.83
N ALA A 29 4.93 -1.43 17.94
CA ALA A 29 6.36 -1.24 18.19
C ALA A 29 6.68 -0.06 19.12
N GLY A 30 5.69 0.77 19.50
CA GLY A 30 5.91 1.97 20.32
C GLY A 30 6.78 3.03 19.64
N LYS A 31 6.92 3.00 18.31
CA LYS A 31 7.82 3.88 17.53
C LYS A 31 7.13 5.14 17.01
N LEU A 32 6.09 5.61 17.69
CA LEU A 32 5.35 6.81 17.37
C LEU A 32 5.54 7.87 18.46
N PRO A 33 5.66 9.17 18.12
CA PRO A 33 5.67 9.74 16.77
C PRO A 33 7.06 9.65 16.10
N ILE A 34 7.07 9.55 14.77
CA ILE A 34 8.29 9.58 13.96
C ILE A 34 8.65 11.03 13.63
N GLU A 35 9.88 11.44 13.95
CA GLU A 35 10.43 12.72 13.50
C GLU A 35 10.44 12.82 11.96
N ASN A 36 9.91 13.93 11.44
CA ASN A 36 9.72 14.18 10.00
C ASN A 36 8.83 13.14 9.30
N GLY A 37 8.01 12.41 10.06
CA GLY A 37 7.01 11.50 9.51
C GLY A 37 5.76 12.23 9.04
N ILE A 38 5.25 11.87 7.87
CA ILE A 38 3.92 12.23 7.41
C ILE A 38 2.90 11.72 8.43
N LEU A 39 2.08 12.65 8.93
CA LEU A 39 1.12 12.43 10.03
C LEU A 39 1.76 11.89 11.33
N GLY A 40 3.08 12.02 11.49
CA GLY A 40 3.85 11.44 12.60
C GLY A 40 3.94 9.91 12.58
N VAL A 41 3.47 9.25 11.51
CA VAL A 41 3.31 7.79 11.43
C VAL A 41 4.10 7.15 10.29
N PHE A 42 4.27 7.84 9.16
CA PHE A 42 4.89 7.28 7.96
C PHE A 42 6.07 8.12 7.49
N LYS A 43 7.20 7.50 7.15
CA LYS A 43 8.28 8.20 6.43
C LYS A 43 7.95 8.26 4.93
N ASN A 44 8.55 9.20 4.22
CA ASN A 44 8.46 9.27 2.75
C ASN A 44 8.86 7.94 2.08
N SER A 45 9.88 7.27 2.63
CA SER A 45 10.32 5.95 2.18
C SER A 45 9.24 4.88 2.32
N ASP A 46 8.43 4.94 3.38
CA ASP A 46 7.35 3.96 3.63
C ASP A 46 6.23 4.12 2.60
N LEU A 47 5.91 5.35 2.19
CA LEU A 47 4.92 5.61 1.16
C LEU A 47 5.39 5.14 -0.22
N LEU A 48 6.66 5.38 -0.55
CA LEU A 48 7.26 4.86 -1.79
C LEU A 48 7.26 3.33 -1.81
N LEU A 49 7.59 2.68 -0.68
CA LEU A 49 7.48 1.24 -0.51
C LEU A 49 6.04 0.75 -0.72
N GLY A 50 5.07 1.42 -0.10
CA GLY A 50 3.65 1.10 -0.28
C GLY A 50 3.21 1.20 -1.74
N LEU A 51 3.70 2.21 -2.47
CA LEU A 51 3.41 2.37 -3.89
C LEU A 51 4.02 1.24 -4.73
N VAL A 52 5.29 0.89 -4.49
CA VAL A 52 5.96 -0.23 -5.17
C VAL A 52 5.23 -1.55 -4.91
N VAL A 53 4.83 -1.80 -3.66
CA VAL A 53 4.06 -3.00 -3.29
C VAL A 53 2.70 -3.01 -3.99
N ALA A 54 1.98 -1.89 -4.00
CA ALA A 54 0.69 -1.80 -4.68
C ALA A 54 0.81 -2.07 -6.18
N VAL A 55 1.83 -1.53 -6.85
CA VAL A 55 2.10 -1.79 -8.27
C VAL A 55 2.45 -3.26 -8.50
N ALA A 56 3.36 -3.83 -7.70
CA ALA A 56 3.79 -5.22 -7.83
C ALA A 56 2.64 -6.21 -7.64
N VAL A 57 1.81 -6.01 -6.60
CA VAL A 57 0.64 -6.84 -6.32
C VAL A 57 -0.42 -6.69 -7.41
N THR A 58 -0.68 -5.47 -7.88
CA THR A 58 -1.62 -5.22 -8.97
C THR A 58 -1.16 -5.87 -10.28
N PHE A 59 0.14 -5.76 -10.61
CA PHE A 59 0.72 -6.39 -11.79
C PHE A 59 0.67 -7.92 -11.71
N SER A 60 0.98 -8.49 -10.54
CA SER A 60 0.85 -9.93 -10.27
C SER A 60 -0.59 -10.42 -10.45
N HIS A 61 -1.58 -9.64 -9.96
CA HIS A 61 -3.00 -9.95 -10.15
C HIS A 61 -3.42 -9.95 -11.63
N ILE A 62 -2.92 -8.99 -12.42
CA ILE A 62 -3.17 -8.96 -13.87
C ILE A 62 -2.53 -10.18 -14.55
N GLN A 63 -1.26 -10.48 -14.25
CA GLN A 63 -0.55 -11.62 -14.84
C GLN A 63 -1.28 -12.94 -14.57
N LYS A 64 -1.70 -13.18 -13.33
CA LYS A 64 -2.46 -14.39 -12.98
C LYS A 64 -3.79 -14.52 -13.71
N ARG A 65 -4.42 -13.41 -14.09
CA ARG A 65 -5.63 -13.43 -14.92
C ARG A 65 -5.37 -13.70 -16.40
N LYS A 66 -4.18 -13.39 -16.91
CA LYS A 66 -3.77 -13.67 -18.30
C LYS A 66 -3.25 -15.10 -18.51
N LEU A 67 -2.84 -15.77 -17.43
CA LEU A 67 -2.37 -17.16 -17.43
C LEU A 67 -3.51 -18.19 -17.30
N LYS A 68 -4.77 -17.73 -17.23
CA LYS A 68 -5.98 -18.56 -17.25
C LYS A 68 -6.69 -18.38 -18.57
#